data_AF-A0A8T3A468-F1
#
_entry.id   AF-A0A8T3A468-F1
#
_cell.length_a   1.000
_cell.length_b   1.000
_cell.length_c   1.000
_cell.angle_alpha   90.00
_cell.angle_beta   90.00
_cell.angle_gamma   90.00
#
_symmetry.space_group_name_H-M   'P 1'
#
loop_
_entity.id
_entity.type
_entity.pdbx_description
1 polymer ?
#
loop_
_entity_poly.entity_id
_entity_poly.type
_entity_poly.pdbx_seq_one_letter_code
_entity_poly.pdbx_strand_id
1 'polypeptide(L)'
;MLECRKILMEFHMVHTFKKACVAAYPSTLHHDIVWFWPNTDPQYKDIILKKQPPFIPELEDPSYTRTMGNRDIAYGYDVLVENLMDPAHVPYAHYGIMRTQTPKVKVDREGGRPVALSVKKLDINGFDGDQEWGISKFIAPCIFYAYTKPLENQGNGAASSAGTRKPSAQRKMALIFICIPVSPGNSRLIWVFPRNFGVWIDKVVPRWIFHVGQNLILDSDLYLLHVEERKIMDAGPANWQKACFVPTKSDALVVGFRRWLNKYAGGEVDWKGKYSGALPPTPPREQLMDRYWSHVVNCRSCNAAHKGLNALEVVLQVASLAFVGIVAATKQSVMSLAARNTMIAMAVVCFAGSKLLAHFIYKNFHYQDYNHAFR
;
A
#
# COMPACT_ATOMS: atom_id res chain seq x y z
N MET A 1 26.05 18.15 -0.13
CA MET A 1 26.22 17.57 -1.47
C MET A 1 26.24 16.06 -1.32
N LEU A 2 25.08 15.40 -1.44
CA LEU A 2 25.08 13.95 -1.66
C LEU A 2 25.17 13.75 -3.16
N GLU A 3 26.27 13.16 -3.59
CA GLU A 3 26.52 12.75 -4.95
C GLU A 3 25.45 11.72 -5.34
N CYS A 4 24.59 12.10 -6.28
CA CYS A 4 23.63 11.19 -6.89
C CYS A 4 24.45 10.17 -7.69
N ARG A 5 24.84 9.06 -7.07
CA ARG A 5 25.43 7.93 -7.80
C ARG A 5 24.37 7.45 -8.77
N LYS A 6 24.48 7.88 -10.03
CA LYS A 6 23.88 7.16 -11.16
C LYS A 6 24.22 5.69 -10.92
N ILE A 7 23.23 4.85 -10.73
CA ILE A 7 23.41 3.41 -10.87
C ILE A 7 23.61 3.19 -12.36
N LEU A 8 24.82 3.48 -12.85
CA LEU A 8 25.35 2.83 -14.03
C LEU A 8 25.60 1.39 -13.57
N MET A 9 24.63 0.50 -13.81
CA MET A 9 24.96 -0.91 -13.84
C MET A 9 25.90 -1.10 -15.03
N GLU A 10 27.20 -0.93 -14.80
CA GLU A 10 28.21 -1.43 -15.72
C GLU A 10 28.08 -2.94 -15.72
N PHE A 11 27.41 -3.47 -16.75
CA PHE A 11 27.36 -4.91 -17.00
C PHE A 11 28.78 -5.37 -17.34
N HIS A 12 29.53 -5.76 -16.31
CA HIS A 12 30.81 -6.42 -16.49
C HIS A 12 30.52 -7.78 -17.13
N MET A 13 31.18 -8.05 -18.26
CA MET A 13 31.06 -9.33 -18.94
C MET A 13 31.70 -10.40 -18.05
N VAL A 14 30.86 -11.08 -17.24
CA VAL A 14 31.29 -12.15 -16.34
C VAL A 14 31.78 -13.36 -17.15
N HIS A 15 31.36 -13.48 -18.41
CA HIS A 15 31.72 -14.60 -19.26
C HIS A 15 31.64 -14.29 -20.76
N THR A 16 32.52 -14.92 -21.55
CA THR A 16 32.61 -14.73 -23.00
C THR A 16 31.79 -15.73 -23.82
N PHE A 17 31.17 -16.75 -23.20
CA PHE A 17 30.33 -17.69 -23.96
C PHE A 17 29.05 -17.01 -24.45
N LYS A 18 28.86 -17.03 -25.77
CA LYS A 18 27.68 -16.46 -26.46
C LYS A 18 26.34 -17.03 -25.98
N LYS A 19 26.33 -18.23 -25.39
CA LYS A 19 25.12 -18.85 -24.81
C LYS A 19 24.81 -18.40 -23.38
N ALA A 20 25.76 -17.74 -22.70
CA ALA A 20 25.62 -17.22 -21.35
C ALA A 20 25.16 -15.74 -21.39
N CYS A 21 24.10 -15.46 -22.16
CA CYS A 21 23.50 -14.12 -22.24
C CYS A 21 22.11 -14.14 -21.60
N VAL A 22 21.81 -13.12 -20.80
CA VAL A 22 20.46 -12.84 -20.29
C VAL A 22 20.01 -11.49 -20.80
N ALA A 23 18.71 -11.35 -20.99
CA ALA A 23 18.14 -10.08 -21.38
C ALA A 23 18.24 -9.08 -20.21
N ALA A 24 18.63 -7.85 -20.50
CA ALA A 24 18.73 -6.76 -19.53
C ALA A 24 17.72 -5.68 -19.86
N TYR A 25 16.90 -5.29 -18.88
CA TYR A 25 15.99 -4.16 -19.03
C TYR A 25 16.70 -2.85 -18.74
N PRO A 26 16.54 -1.81 -19.58
CA PRO A 26 16.97 -0.46 -19.25
C PRO A 26 16.39 -0.08 -17.89
N SER A 27 17.24 0.35 -16.93
CA SER A 27 16.83 0.66 -15.56
C SER A 27 17.41 1.98 -15.03
N THR A 28 16.71 2.65 -14.11
CA THR A 28 17.15 3.88 -13.44
C THR A 28 16.63 3.97 -12.01
N LEU A 29 17.33 4.71 -11.15
CA LEU A 29 16.86 5.04 -9.80
C LEU A 29 16.23 6.43 -9.81
N HIS A 30 14.98 6.53 -9.35
CA HIS A 30 14.26 7.79 -9.26
C HIS A 30 13.25 7.76 -8.10
N HIS A 31 13.23 8.80 -7.26
CA HIS A 31 12.43 8.86 -6.02
C HIS A 31 12.63 7.66 -5.08
N ASP A 32 13.89 7.20 -4.92
CA ASP A 32 14.25 6.00 -4.15
C ASP A 32 13.59 4.69 -4.64
N ILE A 33 13.09 4.67 -5.87
CA ILE A 33 12.49 3.52 -6.54
C ILE A 33 13.35 3.14 -7.74
N VAL A 34 13.61 1.85 -7.92
CA VAL A 34 14.22 1.32 -9.14
C VAL A 34 13.12 1.15 -10.19
N TRP A 35 13.25 1.90 -11.27
CA TRP A 35 12.40 1.82 -12.46
C TRP A 35 13.10 1.02 -13.54
N PHE A 36 12.35 0.25 -14.30
CA PHE A 36 12.86 -0.44 -15.48
C PHE A 36 11.85 -0.41 -16.62
N TRP A 37 12.36 -0.46 -17.84
CA TRP A 37 11.54 -0.58 -19.05
C TRP A 37 11.46 -2.06 -19.44
N PRO A 38 10.30 -2.73 -19.31
CA PRO A 38 10.15 -4.17 -19.49
C PRO A 38 10.11 -4.57 -20.99
N ASN A 39 10.98 -4.01 -21.82
CA ASN A 39 11.11 -4.36 -23.22
C ASN A 39 12.59 -4.39 -23.64
N THR A 40 12.99 -5.50 -24.26
CA THR A 40 14.36 -5.80 -24.68
C THR A 40 14.63 -5.52 -26.15
N ASP A 41 13.64 -5.03 -26.91
CA ASP A 41 13.85 -4.66 -28.30
C ASP A 41 14.99 -3.64 -28.40
N PRO A 42 15.93 -3.80 -29.36
CA PRO A 42 17.12 -2.93 -29.45
C PRO A 42 16.81 -1.43 -29.50
N GLN A 43 15.66 -1.04 -30.07
CA GLN A 43 15.21 0.35 -30.13
C GLN A 43 14.98 0.99 -28.75
N TYR A 44 14.73 0.20 -27.70
CA TYR A 44 14.49 0.68 -26.34
C TYR A 44 15.73 0.64 -25.44
N LYS A 45 16.89 0.19 -25.94
CA LYS A 45 18.12 0.06 -25.13
C LYS A 45 18.45 1.35 -24.35
N ASP A 46 18.31 2.50 -25.00
CA ASP A 46 18.62 3.81 -24.43
C ASP A 46 17.35 4.62 -24.06
N ILE A 47 16.20 3.94 -23.89
CA ILE A 47 14.90 4.60 -23.66
C ILE A 47 14.93 5.52 -22.45
N ILE A 48 15.68 5.18 -21.41
CA ILE A 48 15.77 5.97 -20.18
C ILE A 48 16.42 7.33 -20.43
N LEU A 49 17.33 7.46 -21.40
CA LEU A 49 17.91 8.76 -21.75
C LEU A 49 16.86 9.70 -22.39
N LYS A 50 15.80 9.14 -22.96
CA LYS A 50 14.73 9.88 -23.66
C LYS A 50 13.46 10.04 -22.82
N LYS A 51 13.15 9.05 -21.99
CA LYS A 51 11.93 8.97 -21.18
C LYS A 51 12.30 8.59 -19.75
N GLN A 52 12.21 9.57 -18.86
CA GLN A 52 12.43 9.39 -17.43
C GLN A 52 11.12 9.00 -16.72
N PRO A 53 11.19 8.32 -15.56
CA PRO A 53 10.04 8.14 -14.70
C PRO A 53 9.39 9.49 -14.32
N PRO A 54 8.06 9.53 -14.11
CA PRO A 54 7.38 10.77 -13.74
C PRO A 54 7.95 11.40 -12.46
N PHE A 55 8.11 12.73 -12.51
CA PHE A 55 8.53 13.52 -11.35
C PHE A 55 7.34 13.89 -10.47
N ILE A 56 7.41 13.54 -9.18
CA ILE A 56 6.41 13.84 -8.15
C ILE A 56 7.05 14.74 -7.09
N PRO A 57 6.73 16.04 -7.06
CA PRO A 57 7.44 17.02 -6.23
C PRO A 57 7.47 16.67 -4.74
N GLU A 58 6.38 16.12 -4.19
CA GLU A 58 6.27 15.79 -2.77
C GLU A 58 7.23 14.68 -2.31
N LEU A 59 7.80 13.91 -3.24
CA LEU A 59 8.79 12.87 -2.93
C LEU A 59 10.22 13.41 -2.80
N GLU A 60 10.47 14.65 -3.25
CA GLU A 60 11.78 15.33 -3.18
C GLU A 60 11.77 16.52 -2.21
N ASP A 61 10.60 16.94 -1.74
CA ASP A 61 10.47 18.05 -0.79
C ASP A 61 10.73 17.58 0.66
N PRO A 62 11.79 18.07 1.32
CA PRO A 62 12.14 17.66 2.68
C PRO A 62 11.13 18.12 3.75
N SER A 63 10.18 19.01 3.40
CA SER A 63 9.09 19.40 4.30
C SER A 63 7.98 18.35 4.40
N TYR A 64 7.99 17.34 3.53
CA TYR A 64 7.05 16.23 3.56
C TYR A 64 7.67 15.01 4.27
N THR A 65 6.87 14.32 5.09
CA THR A 65 7.14 12.88 5.30
C THR A 65 6.77 12.13 4.03
N ARG A 66 7.46 11.03 3.72
CA ARG A 66 7.24 10.20 2.52
C ARG A 66 7.39 8.70 2.83
N THR A 67 6.73 8.24 3.89
CA THR A 67 6.74 6.83 4.27
C THR A 67 6.18 5.96 3.14
N MET A 68 7.02 5.05 2.64
CA MET A 68 6.73 4.14 1.53
C MET A 68 6.53 2.70 2.02
N GLY A 69 5.52 2.03 1.46
CA GLY A 69 5.28 0.61 1.62
C GLY A 69 5.04 -0.08 0.28
N ASN A 70 5.07 -1.42 0.29
CA ASN A 70 4.76 -2.24 -0.88
C ASN A 70 4.03 -3.51 -0.47
N ARG A 71 3.19 -4.09 -1.31
CA ARG A 71 2.53 -5.37 -1.07
C ARG A 71 2.22 -6.08 -2.38
N ASP A 72 2.44 -7.39 -2.42
CA ASP A 72 1.92 -8.25 -3.48
C ASP A 72 0.44 -8.58 -3.21
N ILE A 73 -0.38 -8.43 -4.23
CA ILE A 73 -1.84 -8.42 -4.14
C ILE A 73 -2.38 -9.52 -5.05
N ALA A 74 -3.26 -10.36 -4.50
CA ALA A 74 -3.78 -11.55 -5.18
C ALA A 74 -5.00 -11.25 -6.09
N TYR A 75 -4.92 -10.15 -6.84
CA TYR A 75 -5.78 -9.82 -7.98
C TYR A 75 -5.02 -8.93 -8.98
N GLY A 76 -5.54 -8.85 -10.20
CA GLY A 76 -4.92 -8.20 -11.35
C GLY A 76 -4.71 -6.70 -11.22
N TYR A 77 -3.82 -6.21 -12.08
CA TYR A 77 -3.41 -4.81 -12.14
C TYR A 77 -4.57 -3.85 -12.44
N ASP A 78 -5.47 -4.24 -13.35
CA ASP A 78 -6.60 -3.42 -13.75
C ASP A 78 -7.59 -3.23 -12.61
N VAL A 79 -7.97 -4.32 -11.92
CA VAL A 79 -8.84 -4.26 -10.72
C VAL A 79 -8.19 -3.44 -9.60
N LEU A 80 -6.88 -3.57 -9.41
CA LEU A 80 -6.13 -2.75 -8.44
C LEU A 80 -6.22 -1.25 -8.75
N VAL A 81 -5.99 -0.87 -10.01
CA VAL A 81 -6.05 0.53 -10.41
C VAL A 81 -7.46 1.09 -10.25
N GLU A 82 -8.49 0.33 -10.63
CA GLU A 82 -9.89 0.73 -10.48
C GLU A 82 -10.27 0.99 -9.02
N ASN A 83 -9.98 0.04 -8.12
CA ASN A 83 -10.30 0.18 -6.71
C ASN A 83 -9.69 1.45 -6.11
N LEU A 84 -8.42 1.73 -6.44
CA LEU A 84 -7.72 2.91 -5.92
C LEU A 84 -8.27 4.24 -6.48
N MET A 85 -8.91 4.20 -7.64
CA MET A 85 -9.53 5.35 -8.29
C MET A 85 -10.95 5.63 -7.80
N ASP A 86 -11.60 4.68 -7.13
CA ASP A 86 -12.96 4.83 -6.64
C ASP A 86 -13.01 5.19 -5.15
N PRO A 87 -13.15 6.47 -4.77
CA PRO A 87 -13.36 6.83 -3.37
C PRO A 87 -14.76 6.47 -2.83
N ALA A 88 -15.71 6.03 -3.65
CA ALA A 88 -17.07 5.72 -3.21
C ALA A 88 -17.15 4.43 -2.40
N HIS A 89 -16.26 3.45 -2.64
CA HIS A 89 -16.22 2.23 -1.83
C HIS A 89 -15.72 2.47 -0.39
N VAL A 90 -14.95 3.54 -0.15
CA VAL A 90 -14.20 3.76 1.10
C VAL A 90 -15.07 3.67 2.37
N PRO A 91 -16.25 4.33 2.46
CA PRO A 91 -17.10 4.24 3.65
C PRO A 91 -17.61 2.82 3.91
N TYR A 92 -17.76 2.03 2.85
CA TYR A 92 -18.35 0.69 2.88
C TYR A 92 -17.29 -0.39 3.15
N ALA A 93 -16.23 -0.46 2.33
CA ALA A 93 -15.22 -1.51 2.48
C ALA A 93 -14.37 -1.32 3.73
N HIS A 94 -14.06 -0.07 4.09
CA HIS A 94 -13.20 0.26 5.22
C HIS A 94 -13.98 0.66 6.48
N TYR A 95 -15.26 0.31 6.57
CA TYR A 95 -16.13 0.67 7.68
C TYR A 95 -15.52 0.24 9.03
N GLY A 96 -15.42 1.20 9.96
CA GLY A 96 -14.80 1.00 11.28
C GLY A 96 -13.27 0.80 11.27
N ILE A 97 -12.60 0.82 10.11
CA ILE A 97 -11.14 0.82 9.99
C ILE A 97 -10.63 2.23 9.73
N MET A 98 -11.12 2.85 8.65
CA MET A 98 -10.63 4.13 8.18
C MET A 98 -11.52 5.25 8.75
N ARG A 99 -10.89 6.18 9.47
CA ARG A 99 -11.58 7.39 9.92
C ARG A 99 -11.66 8.38 8.77
N THR A 100 -12.86 8.57 8.23
CA THR A 100 -13.15 9.62 7.26
C THR A 100 -13.43 10.95 7.99
N GLN A 101 -13.37 12.06 7.25
CA GLN A 101 -13.74 13.36 7.84
C GLN A 101 -15.21 13.37 8.23
N THR A 102 -15.54 14.04 9.34
CA THR A 102 -16.93 14.24 9.75
C THR A 102 -17.71 14.86 8.59
N PRO A 103 -18.75 14.18 8.08
CA PRO A 103 -19.50 14.68 6.95
C PRO A 103 -20.17 16.01 7.29
N LYS A 104 -20.11 16.98 6.37
CA LYS A 104 -20.89 18.22 6.45
C LYS A 104 -22.28 18.10 5.81
N VAL A 105 -22.53 16.96 5.17
CA VAL A 105 -23.76 16.62 4.45
C VAL A 105 -24.38 15.38 5.08
N LYS A 106 -25.66 15.15 4.80
CA LYS A 106 -26.32 13.91 5.20
C LYS A 106 -25.62 12.71 4.55
N VAL A 107 -25.32 11.71 5.36
CA VAL A 107 -24.73 10.43 4.95
C VAL A 107 -25.69 9.29 5.23
N ASP A 108 -25.47 8.15 4.58
CA ASP A 108 -26.12 6.90 4.96
C ASP A 108 -25.51 6.32 6.25
N ARG A 109 -25.97 5.12 6.63
CA ARG A 109 -25.53 4.42 7.85
C ARG A 109 -24.03 4.16 7.91
N GLU A 110 -23.41 3.89 6.77
CA GLU A 110 -21.99 3.52 6.65
C GLU A 110 -21.10 4.73 6.34
N GLY A 111 -21.70 5.92 6.20
CA GLY A 111 -20.98 7.16 5.93
C GLY A 111 -20.90 7.50 4.44
N GLY A 112 -21.61 6.77 3.60
CA GLY A 112 -21.72 7.00 2.16
C GLY A 112 -22.41 8.32 1.85
N ARG A 113 -21.94 8.97 0.78
CA ARG A 113 -22.45 10.26 0.28
C ARG A 113 -22.29 10.35 -1.22
N PRO A 114 -23.03 11.24 -1.89
CA PRO A 114 -22.77 11.55 -3.30
C PRO A 114 -21.32 11.98 -3.51
N VAL A 115 -20.65 11.31 -4.44
CA VAL A 115 -19.30 11.67 -4.91
C VAL A 115 -19.41 12.05 -6.38
N ALA A 116 -19.02 13.29 -6.70
CA ALA A 116 -18.96 13.75 -8.07
C ALA A 116 -17.50 13.73 -8.54
N LEU A 117 -17.19 12.81 -9.47
CA LEU A 117 -15.91 12.75 -10.15
C LEU A 117 -16.10 13.19 -11.60
N SER A 118 -15.03 13.70 -12.21
CA SER A 118 -15.00 13.97 -13.65
C SER A 118 -13.61 13.72 -14.22
N VAL A 119 -13.56 13.27 -15.48
CA VAL A 119 -12.34 13.11 -16.26
C VAL A 119 -12.24 14.29 -17.22
N LYS A 120 -11.11 14.99 -17.22
CA LYS A 120 -10.90 16.16 -18.08
C LYS A 120 -10.11 15.80 -19.33
N LYS A 121 -8.79 15.61 -19.20
CA LYS A 121 -7.87 15.38 -20.31
C LYS A 121 -7.48 13.91 -20.35
N LEU A 122 -7.90 13.16 -21.36
CA LEU A 122 -7.56 11.74 -21.54
C LEU A 122 -6.73 11.57 -22.81
N ASP A 123 -5.48 11.13 -22.68
CA ASP A 123 -4.56 10.87 -23.78
C ASP A 123 -3.67 9.63 -23.52
N ILE A 124 -2.72 9.34 -24.40
CA ILE A 124 -1.86 8.15 -24.27
C ILE A 124 -1.06 8.11 -22.96
N ASN A 125 -0.77 9.26 -22.37
CA ASN A 125 -0.02 9.37 -21.12
C ASN A 125 -0.90 9.27 -19.87
N GLY A 126 -2.22 9.09 -20.02
CA GLY A 126 -3.16 8.88 -18.94
C GLY A 126 -4.26 9.95 -18.90
N PHE A 127 -4.69 10.35 -17.69
CA PHE A 127 -5.71 11.37 -17.55
C PHE A 127 -5.71 12.15 -16.23
N ASP A 128 -6.30 13.34 -16.26
CA ASP A 128 -6.58 14.15 -15.07
C ASP A 128 -8.03 13.95 -14.61
N GLY A 129 -8.19 13.72 -13.30
CA GLY A 129 -9.46 13.61 -12.58
C GLY A 129 -9.69 14.80 -11.65
N ASP A 130 -10.94 15.22 -11.54
CA ASP A 130 -11.36 16.28 -10.62
C ASP A 130 -12.40 15.77 -9.62
N GLN A 131 -12.22 16.15 -8.37
CA GLN A 131 -13.08 15.75 -7.25
C GLN A 131 -13.16 16.87 -6.21
N GLU A 132 -14.11 16.74 -5.28
CA GLU A 132 -14.45 17.79 -4.32
C GLU A 132 -13.25 18.25 -3.46
N TRP A 133 -12.43 17.30 -2.99
CA TRP A 133 -11.34 17.57 -2.05
C TRP A 133 -9.96 17.73 -2.72
N GLY A 134 -9.85 17.49 -4.02
CA GLY A 134 -8.54 17.35 -4.65
C GLY A 134 -8.56 17.21 -6.16
N ILE A 135 -7.38 16.97 -6.71
CA ILE A 135 -7.17 16.58 -8.10
C ILE A 135 -6.54 15.19 -8.06
N SER A 136 -6.91 14.35 -9.02
CA SER A 136 -6.26 13.06 -9.23
C SER A 136 -5.66 12.99 -10.62
N LYS A 137 -4.64 12.16 -10.79
CA LYS A 137 -3.95 11.92 -12.05
C LYS A 137 -3.68 10.45 -12.18
N PHE A 138 -4.10 9.88 -13.30
CA PHE A 138 -3.54 8.63 -13.77
C PHE A 138 -2.38 8.95 -14.70
N ILE A 139 -1.16 8.59 -14.31
CA ILE A 139 0.03 8.74 -15.14
C ILE A 139 0.41 7.36 -15.65
N ALA A 140 0.21 7.18 -16.95
CA ALA A 140 0.36 5.89 -17.58
C ALA A 140 1.80 5.34 -17.50
N PRO A 141 1.97 4.03 -17.37
CA PRO A 141 0.89 3.04 -17.25
C PRO A 141 0.48 2.76 -15.81
N CYS A 142 1.24 3.16 -14.78
CA CYS A 142 1.14 2.51 -13.47
C CYS A 142 0.90 3.42 -12.28
N ILE A 143 0.81 4.74 -12.44
CA ILE A 143 0.71 5.65 -11.29
C ILE A 143 -0.70 6.22 -11.16
N PHE A 144 -1.30 6.07 -10.00
CA PHE A 144 -2.42 6.88 -9.56
C PHE A 144 -1.97 7.84 -8.46
N TYR A 145 -2.12 9.14 -8.73
CA TYR A 145 -1.64 10.22 -7.86
C TYR A 145 -2.79 11.17 -7.56
N ALA A 146 -3.23 11.22 -6.31
CA ALA A 146 -4.29 12.13 -5.85
C ALA A 146 -3.76 13.08 -4.79
N TYR A 147 -4.08 14.36 -4.88
CA TYR A 147 -3.55 15.38 -3.98
C TYR A 147 -4.57 16.49 -3.70
N THR A 148 -4.45 17.11 -2.52
CA THR A 148 -5.33 18.21 -2.11
C THR A 148 -5.08 19.46 -2.96
N LYS A 149 -6.14 20.14 -3.39
CA LYS A 149 -6.03 21.42 -4.10
C LYS A 149 -5.36 22.47 -3.19
N PRO A 150 -4.53 23.37 -3.74
CA PRO A 150 -4.22 24.63 -3.08
C PRO A 150 -5.54 25.32 -2.71
N LEU A 151 -5.68 25.80 -1.48
CA LEU A 151 -6.79 26.68 -1.13
C LEU A 151 -6.51 27.95 -1.92
N GLU A 152 -7.21 28.16 -3.03
CA GLU A 152 -7.29 29.49 -3.61
C GLU A 152 -7.85 30.39 -2.51
N ASN A 153 -7.10 31.44 -2.17
CA ASN A 153 -7.58 32.48 -1.27
C ASN A 153 -8.95 32.91 -1.78
N GLN A 154 -10.02 32.53 -1.08
CA GLN A 154 -11.30 33.21 -1.20
C GLN A 154 -11.07 34.63 -0.72
N GLY A 155 -10.63 35.49 -1.63
CA GLY A 155 -10.83 36.92 -1.53
C GLY A 155 -12.34 37.12 -1.56
N ASN A 156 -12.93 37.29 -0.37
CA ASN A 156 -13.82 38.39 -0.03
C ASN A 156 -14.57 38.09 1.28
N GLY A 157 -14.44 39.00 2.25
CA GLY A 157 -15.48 39.23 3.26
C GLY A 157 -15.15 38.84 4.69
N ALA A 158 -14.18 39.52 5.32
CA ALA A 158 -14.33 40.11 6.66
C ALA A 158 -12.97 40.66 7.12
N ALA A 159 -12.85 41.99 7.17
CA ALA A 159 -11.77 42.64 7.88
C ALA A 159 -11.84 42.24 9.36
N SER A 160 -10.78 41.60 9.87
CA SER A 160 -10.59 41.53 11.32
C SER A 160 -9.12 41.53 11.68
N SER A 161 -8.72 42.71 12.19
CA SER A 161 -7.59 43.03 13.06
C SER A 161 -6.17 42.57 12.67
N ALA A 162 -5.29 43.57 12.64
CA ALA A 162 -3.85 43.45 12.58
C ALA A 162 -3.32 42.49 13.67
N GLY A 163 -2.78 41.38 13.21
CA GLY A 163 -1.94 40.48 13.98
C GLY A 163 -1.16 39.65 12.97
N THR A 164 0.16 39.73 13.03
CA THR A 164 1.11 39.10 12.12
C THR A 164 1.00 37.57 12.18
N ARG A 165 -0.07 37.00 11.61
CA ARG A 165 -0.20 35.57 11.38
C ARG A 165 0.78 35.24 10.27
N LYS A 166 1.89 34.59 10.62
CA LYS A 166 2.68 33.81 9.65
C LYS A 166 1.69 33.04 8.78
N PRO A 167 1.79 33.07 7.44
CA PRO A 167 0.92 32.25 6.61
C PRO A 167 1.07 30.81 7.11
N SER A 168 0.00 30.23 7.64
CA SER A 168 0.06 28.84 8.05
C SER A 168 0.37 28.06 6.78
N ALA A 169 1.50 27.36 6.76
CA ALA A 169 1.86 26.53 5.62
C ALA A 169 0.66 25.64 5.31
N GLN A 170 0.12 25.78 4.10
CA GLN A 170 -1.10 25.10 3.74
C GLN A 170 -0.90 23.60 3.94
N ARG A 171 -1.77 22.95 4.73
CA ARG A 171 -1.71 21.49 4.93
C ARG A 171 -1.99 20.81 3.60
N LYS A 172 -1.01 20.06 3.13
CA LYS A 172 -1.04 19.32 1.87
C LYS A 172 -0.76 17.85 2.15
N MET A 173 -1.49 17.00 1.45
CA MET A 173 -1.27 15.57 1.41
C MET A 173 -1.47 15.06 0.00
N ALA A 174 -0.75 13.99 -0.33
CA ALA A 174 -1.01 13.21 -1.51
C ALA A 174 -1.12 11.72 -1.19
N LEU A 175 -1.80 11.01 -2.08
CA LEU A 175 -1.85 9.57 -2.17
C LEU A 175 -1.17 9.22 -3.48
N ILE A 176 -0.06 8.49 -3.41
CA ILE A 176 0.67 8.02 -4.57
C ILE A 176 0.62 6.50 -4.53
N PHE A 177 0.03 5.91 -5.56
CA PHE A 177 -0.03 4.48 -5.77
C PHE A 177 0.66 4.14 -7.07
N ILE A 178 1.56 3.16 -7.03
CA ILE A 178 2.22 2.60 -8.20
C ILE A 178 1.77 1.15 -8.29
N CYS A 179 0.97 0.84 -9.32
CA CYS A 179 0.34 -0.45 -9.56
C CYS A 179 1.14 -1.20 -10.62
N ILE A 180 1.78 -2.30 -10.24
CA ILE A 180 2.67 -3.08 -11.11
C ILE A 180 2.03 -4.43 -11.42
N PRO A 181 1.83 -4.81 -12.70
CA PRO A 181 1.41 -6.16 -13.04
C PRO A 181 2.52 -7.18 -12.74
N VAL A 182 2.18 -8.31 -12.10
CA VAL A 182 3.13 -9.39 -11.77
C VAL A 182 2.84 -10.64 -12.58
N SER A 183 1.58 -11.07 -12.60
CA SER A 183 1.04 -12.13 -13.45
C SER A 183 -0.48 -11.93 -13.61
N PRO A 184 -1.18 -12.71 -14.46
CA PRO A 184 -2.64 -12.77 -14.35
C PRO A 184 -3.06 -13.09 -12.91
N GLY A 185 -4.04 -12.34 -12.38
CA GLY A 185 -4.52 -12.49 -11.02
C GLY A 185 -3.59 -12.02 -9.92
N ASN A 186 -2.44 -11.40 -10.25
CA ASN A 186 -1.52 -10.88 -9.25
C ASN A 186 -0.90 -9.55 -9.67
N SER A 187 -0.89 -8.61 -8.75
CA SER A 187 -0.29 -7.29 -8.91
C SER A 187 0.59 -6.95 -7.71
N ARG A 188 1.39 -5.91 -7.84
CA ARG A 188 2.16 -5.33 -6.75
C ARG A 188 1.75 -3.88 -6.60
N LEU A 189 1.44 -3.49 -5.37
CA LEU A 189 1.19 -2.10 -5.01
C LEU A 189 2.42 -1.54 -4.32
N ILE A 190 2.92 -0.40 -4.75
CA ILE A 190 3.79 0.47 -3.96
C ILE A 190 2.98 1.71 -3.61
N TRP A 191 2.95 2.10 -2.33
CA TRP A 191 2.23 3.29 -1.89
C TRP A 191 3.14 4.25 -1.16
N VAL A 192 2.89 5.55 -1.35
CA VAL A 192 3.52 6.63 -0.59
C VAL A 192 2.47 7.68 -0.28
N PHE A 193 2.37 8.10 0.97
CA PHE A 193 1.36 9.09 1.42
C PHE A 193 2.04 10.35 1.95
N PRO A 194 2.64 11.17 1.08
CA PRO A 194 3.40 12.30 1.56
C PRO A 194 2.49 13.37 2.16
N ARG A 195 2.92 13.94 3.28
CA ARG A 195 2.21 15.05 3.95
C ARG A 195 3.18 16.03 4.60
N ASN A 196 2.86 17.32 4.58
CA ASN A 196 3.68 18.39 5.16
C ASN A 196 3.23 18.83 6.58
N PHE A 197 2.30 18.10 7.18
CA PHE A 197 1.77 18.36 8.53
C PHE A 197 1.92 17.12 9.41
N GLY A 198 2.03 17.31 10.72
CA GLY A 198 2.18 16.19 11.67
C GLY A 198 3.48 15.40 11.47
N VAL A 199 4.50 15.96 10.81
CA VAL A 199 5.74 15.26 10.42
C VAL A 199 6.52 14.72 11.62
N TRP A 200 6.33 15.30 12.81
CA TRP A 200 6.92 14.81 14.06
C TRP A 200 6.46 13.39 14.41
N ILE A 201 5.26 12.97 13.98
CA ILE A 201 4.72 11.64 14.26
C ILE A 201 5.62 10.56 13.65
N ASP A 202 6.13 10.78 12.43
CA ASP A 202 7.03 9.86 11.72
C ASP A 202 8.41 9.72 12.39
N LYS A 203 8.78 10.66 13.27
CA LYS A 203 10.01 10.58 14.08
C LYS A 203 9.84 9.72 15.34
N VAL A 204 8.60 9.57 15.82
CA VAL A 204 8.29 8.88 17.09
C VAL A 204 7.70 7.50 16.82
N VAL A 205 6.82 7.40 15.83
CA VAL A 205 6.11 6.16 15.50
C VAL A 205 6.94 5.38 14.48
N PRO A 206 7.37 4.14 14.80
CA PRO A 206 8.10 3.30 13.86
C PRO A 206 7.32 3.04 12.56
N ARG A 207 8.03 2.99 11.44
CA ARG A 207 7.44 2.79 10.09
C ARG A 207 6.50 1.58 10.00
N TRP A 208 6.87 0.46 10.64
CA TRP A 208 6.07 -0.76 10.62
C TRP A 208 4.69 -0.60 11.26
N ILE A 209 4.51 0.30 12.22
CA ILE A 209 3.20 0.56 12.84
C ILE A 209 2.24 1.21 11.85
N PHE A 210 2.73 2.17 11.04
CA PHE A 210 1.92 2.73 9.95
C PHE A 210 1.54 1.65 8.95
N HIS A 211 2.48 0.76 8.61
CA HIS A 211 2.22 -0.32 7.67
C HIS A 211 1.18 -1.31 8.21
N VAL A 212 1.13 -1.59 9.51
CA VAL A 212 0.08 -2.44 10.11
C VAL A 212 -1.32 -1.88 9.80
N GLY A 213 -1.52 -0.57 10.02
CA GLY A 213 -2.81 0.08 9.71
C GLY A 213 -3.12 0.09 8.21
N GLN A 214 -2.11 0.37 7.37
CA GLN A 214 -2.27 0.37 5.91
C GLN A 214 -2.59 -1.02 5.35
N ASN A 215 -1.94 -2.07 5.85
CA ASN A 215 -2.22 -3.45 5.45
C ASN A 215 -3.63 -3.89 5.87
N LEU A 216 -4.12 -3.44 7.03
CA LEU A 216 -5.49 -3.72 7.45
C LEU A 216 -6.54 -3.11 6.50
N ILE A 217 -6.26 -1.92 5.95
CA ILE A 217 -7.10 -1.30 4.91
C ILE A 217 -7.04 -2.15 3.62
N LEU A 218 -5.84 -2.56 3.19
CA LEU A 218 -5.72 -3.40 1.99
C LEU A 218 -6.41 -4.78 2.16
N ASP A 219 -6.44 -5.33 3.36
CA ASP A 219 -7.11 -6.61 3.62
C ASP A 219 -8.62 -6.54 3.51
N SER A 220 -9.23 -5.37 3.77
CA SER A 220 -10.67 -5.26 3.62
C SER A 220 -11.11 -5.43 2.17
N ASP A 221 -10.28 -5.00 1.23
CA ASP A 221 -10.61 -5.09 -0.19
C ASP A 221 -10.22 -6.46 -0.77
N LEU A 222 -9.20 -7.10 -0.19
CA LEU A 222 -8.45 -8.18 -0.82
C LEU A 222 -9.31 -9.32 -1.38
N TYR A 223 -10.17 -9.87 -0.53
CA TYR A 223 -11.02 -10.99 -0.95
C TYR A 223 -12.16 -10.55 -1.87
N LEU A 224 -12.71 -9.34 -1.66
CA LEU A 224 -13.81 -8.81 -2.47
C LEU A 224 -13.34 -8.62 -3.92
N LEU A 225 -12.22 -7.92 -4.10
CA LEU A 225 -11.63 -7.65 -5.41
C LEU A 225 -11.08 -8.91 -6.07
N HIS A 226 -10.59 -9.86 -5.27
CA HIS A 226 -10.27 -11.19 -5.78
C HIS A 226 -11.49 -11.81 -6.44
N VAL A 227 -12.64 -11.88 -5.77
CA VAL A 227 -13.86 -12.45 -6.36
C VAL A 227 -14.36 -11.62 -7.55
N GLU A 228 -14.29 -10.30 -7.48
CA GLU A 228 -14.69 -9.40 -8.57
C GLU A 228 -13.92 -9.69 -9.87
N GLU A 229 -12.59 -9.83 -9.79
CA GLU A 229 -11.76 -10.14 -10.97
C GLU A 229 -12.23 -11.41 -11.69
N ARG A 230 -12.62 -12.45 -10.93
CA ARG A 230 -13.08 -13.73 -11.51
C ARG A 230 -14.42 -13.53 -12.23
N LYS A 231 -15.34 -12.77 -11.63
CA LYS A 231 -16.62 -12.44 -12.27
C LYS A 231 -16.46 -11.61 -13.54
N ILE A 232 -15.52 -10.65 -13.53
CA ILE A 232 -15.17 -9.89 -14.74
C ILE A 232 -14.61 -10.82 -15.81
N MET A 233 -13.73 -11.74 -15.44
CA MET A 233 -13.17 -12.71 -16.39
C MET A 233 -14.23 -13.66 -16.96
N ASP A 234 -15.18 -14.13 -16.14
CA ASP A 234 -16.30 -14.97 -16.58
C ASP A 234 -17.21 -14.25 -17.59
N ALA A 235 -17.44 -12.95 -17.41
CA ALA A 235 -18.15 -12.12 -18.39
C ALA A 235 -17.33 -11.85 -19.67
N GLY A 236 -16.01 -12.03 -19.59
CA GLY A 236 -15.02 -11.66 -20.59
C GLY A 236 -14.53 -10.21 -20.38
N PRO A 237 -13.20 -9.95 -20.36
CA PRO A 237 -12.65 -8.60 -20.09
C PRO A 237 -13.20 -7.50 -20.99
N ALA A 238 -13.50 -7.80 -22.25
CA ALA A 238 -14.10 -6.85 -23.19
C ALA A 238 -15.57 -6.49 -22.86
N ASN A 239 -16.26 -7.32 -22.08
CA ASN A 239 -17.66 -7.16 -21.68
C ASN A 239 -17.80 -6.91 -20.16
N TRP A 240 -16.76 -6.37 -19.52
CA TRP A 240 -16.74 -6.16 -18.06
C TRP A 240 -17.96 -5.42 -17.51
N GLN A 241 -18.61 -4.55 -18.31
CA GLN A 241 -19.83 -3.84 -17.91
C GLN A 241 -21.04 -4.76 -17.66
N LYS A 242 -21.00 -6.01 -18.16
CA LYS A 242 -22.01 -7.04 -17.83
C LYS A 242 -21.83 -7.59 -16.41
N ALA A 243 -20.60 -7.53 -15.88
CA ALA A 243 -20.30 -7.92 -14.50
C ALA A 243 -20.45 -6.74 -13.54
N CYS A 244 -20.07 -5.53 -13.95
CA CYS A 244 -20.08 -4.32 -13.13
C CYS A 244 -20.86 -3.18 -13.79
N PHE A 245 -22.00 -2.78 -13.21
CA PHE A 245 -22.78 -1.64 -13.68
C PHE A 245 -22.32 -0.36 -12.99
N VAL A 246 -21.76 0.59 -13.76
CA VAL A 246 -21.13 1.83 -13.27
C VAL A 246 -21.80 3.10 -13.85
N PRO A 247 -23.05 3.40 -13.48
CA PRO A 247 -23.86 4.39 -14.19
C PRO A 247 -23.66 5.84 -13.70
N THR A 248 -22.91 6.08 -12.64
CA THR A 248 -22.96 7.34 -11.90
C THR A 248 -21.72 8.21 -12.09
N LYS A 249 -21.77 9.43 -11.56
CA LYS A 249 -20.61 10.33 -11.54
C LYS A 249 -19.51 9.87 -10.58
N SER A 250 -19.78 8.98 -9.62
CA SER A 250 -18.70 8.43 -8.77
C SER A 250 -17.83 7.47 -9.55
N ASP A 251 -18.31 6.94 -10.67
CA ASP A 251 -17.59 5.93 -11.45
C ASP A 251 -16.71 6.54 -12.55
N ALA A 252 -16.66 7.88 -12.65
CA ALA A 252 -16.06 8.56 -13.80
C ALA A 252 -14.58 8.22 -13.99
N LEU A 253 -13.80 8.07 -12.91
CA LEU A 253 -12.38 7.73 -12.99
C LEU A 253 -12.16 6.28 -13.42
N VAL A 254 -12.96 5.34 -12.91
CA VAL A 254 -12.96 3.92 -13.31
C VAL A 254 -13.28 3.79 -14.80
N VAL A 255 -14.37 4.43 -15.25
CA VAL A 255 -14.73 4.47 -16.68
C VAL A 255 -13.64 5.14 -17.52
N GLY A 256 -13.02 6.20 -17.01
CA GLY A 256 -11.88 6.88 -17.64
C GLY A 256 -10.69 5.94 -17.86
N PHE A 257 -10.34 5.17 -16.82
CA PHE A 257 -9.26 4.18 -16.87
C PHE A 257 -9.56 3.06 -17.86
N ARG A 258 -10.74 2.43 -17.82
CA ARG A 258 -11.11 1.37 -18.78
C ARG A 258 -11.12 1.88 -20.22
N ARG A 259 -11.58 3.11 -20.46
CA ARG A 259 -11.50 3.76 -21.78
C ARG A 259 -10.06 3.98 -22.23
N TRP A 260 -9.19 4.42 -21.33
CA TRP A 260 -7.76 4.59 -21.61
C TRP A 260 -7.10 3.24 -21.93
N LEU A 261 -7.35 2.22 -21.10
CA LEU A 261 -6.79 0.87 -21.23
C LEU A 261 -7.18 0.26 -22.58
N ASN A 262 -8.46 0.34 -22.96
CA ASN A 262 -8.96 -0.14 -24.25
C ASN A 262 -8.33 0.62 -25.43
N LYS A 263 -8.27 1.96 -25.34
CA LYS A 263 -7.83 2.79 -26.47
C LYS A 263 -6.32 2.75 -26.71
N TYR A 264 -5.51 2.70 -25.65
CA TYR A 264 -4.06 2.90 -25.75
C TYR A 264 -3.22 1.69 -25.34
N ALA A 265 -3.81 0.71 -24.64
CA ALA A 265 -3.10 -0.48 -24.17
C ALA A 265 -3.69 -1.81 -24.69
N GLY A 266 -4.70 -1.77 -25.57
CA GLY A 266 -5.31 -2.98 -26.13
C GLY A 266 -6.31 -3.67 -25.19
N GLY A 267 -6.67 -3.05 -24.08
CA GLY A 267 -7.70 -3.53 -23.14
C GLY A 267 -7.18 -4.47 -22.03
N GLU A 268 -5.92 -4.92 -22.11
CA GLU A 268 -5.32 -5.82 -21.13
C GLU A 268 -3.81 -5.60 -21.02
N VAL A 269 -3.17 -6.28 -20.07
CA VAL A 269 -1.70 -6.28 -19.95
C VAL A 269 -1.11 -7.20 -21.02
N ASP A 270 -0.21 -6.68 -21.86
CA ASP A 270 0.54 -7.49 -22.82
C ASP A 270 1.60 -8.33 -22.11
N TRP A 271 1.28 -9.61 -21.89
CA TRP A 271 2.17 -10.58 -21.25
C TRP A 271 3.27 -11.14 -22.18
N LYS A 272 3.38 -10.67 -23.43
CA LYS A 272 4.37 -11.13 -24.42
C LYS A 272 4.42 -12.66 -24.57
N GLY A 273 3.26 -13.31 -24.48
CA GLY A 273 3.12 -14.78 -24.59
C GLY A 273 3.61 -15.58 -23.37
N LYS A 274 4.05 -14.92 -22.28
CA LYS A 274 4.48 -15.61 -21.05
C LYS A 274 3.33 -16.27 -20.30
N TYR A 275 2.13 -15.69 -20.40
CA TYR A 275 0.93 -16.18 -19.75
C TYR A 275 -0.21 -16.29 -20.77
N SER A 276 -1.13 -17.24 -20.54
CA SER A 276 -2.34 -17.42 -21.35
C SER A 276 -3.43 -16.39 -21.04
N GLY A 277 -3.26 -15.57 -19.99
CA GLY A 277 -4.29 -14.67 -19.47
C GLY A 277 -5.24 -15.31 -18.46
N ALA A 278 -5.23 -16.63 -18.30
CA ALA A 278 -6.08 -17.32 -17.31
C ALA A 278 -5.67 -17.00 -15.87
N LEU A 279 -6.66 -16.78 -14.99
CA LEU A 279 -6.41 -16.61 -13.56
C LEU A 279 -6.05 -17.95 -12.90
N PRO A 280 -5.14 -17.93 -11.90
CA PRO A 280 -4.91 -19.10 -11.06
C PRO A 280 -6.16 -19.44 -10.22
N PRO A 281 -6.29 -20.70 -9.78
CA PRO A 281 -7.38 -21.09 -8.88
C PRO A 281 -7.33 -20.27 -7.58
N THR A 282 -8.49 -20.01 -7.00
CA THR A 282 -8.59 -19.33 -5.70
C THR A 282 -7.95 -20.19 -4.61
N PRO A 283 -6.88 -19.71 -3.94
CA PRO A 283 -6.28 -20.44 -2.84
C PRO A 283 -7.16 -20.37 -1.58
N PRO A 284 -6.86 -21.18 -0.54
CA PRO A 284 -7.48 -21.00 0.78
C PRO A 284 -7.36 -19.55 1.26
N ARG A 285 -8.39 -19.07 1.95
CA ARG A 285 -8.50 -17.67 2.38
C ARG A 285 -7.30 -17.20 3.22
N GLU A 286 -6.79 -18.05 4.10
CA GLU A 286 -5.61 -17.75 4.91
C GLU A 286 -4.37 -17.48 4.05
N GLN A 287 -4.16 -18.28 2.99
CA GLN A 287 -3.07 -18.09 2.05
C GLN A 287 -3.29 -16.84 1.17
N LEU A 288 -4.53 -16.59 0.74
CA LEU A 288 -4.87 -15.41 -0.04
C LEU A 288 -4.54 -14.11 0.71
N MET A 289 -4.85 -14.09 2.01
CA MET A 289 -4.71 -12.92 2.86
C MET A 289 -3.39 -12.89 3.66
N ASP A 290 -2.44 -13.77 3.35
CA ASP A 290 -1.16 -13.86 4.04
C ASP A 290 -0.33 -12.57 3.83
N ARG A 291 -0.12 -11.82 4.92
CA ARG A 291 0.72 -10.61 4.95
C ARG A 291 2.21 -10.94 5.01
N TYR A 292 2.59 -12.09 5.54
CA TYR A 292 4.00 -12.41 5.74
C TYR A 292 4.72 -12.47 4.39
N TRP A 293 4.18 -13.27 3.48
CA TRP A 293 4.73 -13.44 2.13
C TRP A 293 4.42 -12.27 1.21
N SER A 294 3.25 -11.65 1.33
CA SER A 294 2.89 -10.51 0.47
C SER A 294 3.57 -9.20 0.85
N HIS A 295 4.02 -9.03 2.10
CA HIS A 295 4.55 -7.77 2.60
C HIS A 295 5.79 -7.93 3.50
N VAL A 296 5.68 -8.70 4.58
CA VAL A 296 6.64 -8.65 5.70
C VAL A 296 8.04 -9.09 5.27
N VAL A 297 8.16 -10.14 4.45
CA VAL A 297 9.47 -10.62 3.96
C VAL A 297 10.19 -9.59 3.10
N ASN A 298 9.45 -8.78 2.34
CA ASN A 298 9.98 -7.79 1.40
C ASN A 298 10.10 -6.38 2.01
N CYS A 299 9.58 -6.16 3.21
CA CYS A 299 9.61 -4.88 3.91
C CYS A 299 10.62 -4.90 5.06
N ARG A 300 11.79 -4.27 4.89
CA ARG A 300 12.84 -4.21 5.92
C ARG A 300 12.33 -3.82 7.31
N SER A 301 11.48 -2.80 7.41
CA SER A 301 10.95 -2.35 8.71
C SER A 301 10.01 -3.37 9.35
N CYS A 302 9.12 -4.00 8.59
CA CYS A 302 8.19 -4.99 9.12
C CYS A 302 8.89 -6.32 9.41
N ASN A 303 9.85 -6.72 8.58
CA ASN A 303 10.69 -7.89 8.81
C ASN A 303 11.50 -7.77 10.11
N ALA A 304 12.12 -6.61 10.34
CA ALA A 304 12.88 -6.36 11.56
C ALA A 304 11.97 -6.37 12.80
N ALA A 305 10.81 -5.73 12.73
CA ALA A 305 9.82 -5.75 13.82
C ALA A 305 9.33 -7.17 14.08
N HIS A 306 8.96 -7.92 13.05
CA HIS A 306 8.54 -9.32 13.16
C HIS A 306 9.60 -10.17 13.85
N LYS A 307 10.87 -10.11 13.40
CA LYS A 307 11.98 -10.85 14.02
C LYS A 307 12.19 -10.46 15.48
N GLY A 308 12.21 -9.15 15.77
CA GLY A 308 12.40 -8.65 17.14
C GLY A 308 11.28 -9.07 18.09
N LEU A 309 10.03 -8.99 17.64
CA LEU A 309 8.87 -9.41 18.43
C LEU A 309 8.83 -10.93 18.65
N ASN A 310 9.16 -11.74 17.64
CA ASN A 310 9.28 -13.19 17.82
C ASN A 310 10.41 -13.56 18.80
N ALA A 311 11.56 -12.87 18.73
CA ALA A 311 12.63 -13.07 19.70
C ALA A 311 12.18 -12.72 21.13
N LEU A 312 11.46 -11.61 21.30
CA LEU A 312 10.87 -11.23 22.59
C LEU A 312 9.86 -12.26 23.10
N GLU A 313 9.03 -12.82 22.21
CA GLU A 313 8.10 -13.89 22.57
C GLU A 313 8.83 -15.09 23.18
N VAL A 314 9.90 -15.55 22.53
CA VAL A 314 10.74 -16.66 23.02
C VAL A 314 11.40 -16.31 24.34
N VAL A 315 11.96 -15.10 24.47
CA VAL A 315 12.58 -14.62 25.72
C VAL A 315 11.57 -14.64 26.87
N LEU A 316 10.33 -14.22 26.64
CA LEU A 316 9.27 -14.26 27.66
C LEU A 316 8.92 -15.70 28.06
N GLN A 317 8.87 -16.64 27.11
CA GLN A 317 8.65 -18.06 27.42
C GLN A 317 9.80 -18.64 28.26
N VAL A 318 11.05 -18.37 27.87
CA VAL A 318 12.24 -18.84 28.61
C VAL A 318 12.29 -18.21 30.01
N ALA A 319 12.01 -16.91 30.14
CA ALA A 319 11.96 -16.23 31.42
C ALA A 319 10.88 -16.84 32.34
N SER A 320 9.71 -17.18 31.79
CA SER A 320 8.66 -17.86 32.55
C SER A 320 9.12 -19.19 33.11
N LEU A 321 9.73 -20.04 32.27
CA LEU A 321 10.27 -21.34 32.69
C LEU A 321 11.41 -21.18 33.71
N ALA A 322 12.28 -20.19 33.52
CA ALA A 322 13.38 -19.90 34.45
C ALA A 322 12.84 -19.51 35.84
N PHE A 323 11.83 -18.63 35.90
CA PHE A 323 11.20 -18.25 37.17
C PHE A 323 10.55 -19.46 37.88
N VAL A 324 9.85 -20.32 37.15
CA VAL A 324 9.29 -21.58 37.72
C VAL A 324 10.41 -22.50 38.21
N GLY A 325 11.46 -22.68 37.41
CA GLY A 325 12.61 -23.52 37.76
C GLY A 325 13.34 -23.05 39.02
N ILE A 326 13.55 -21.74 39.17
CA ILE A 326 14.16 -21.15 40.38
C ILE A 326 13.29 -21.42 41.61
N VAL A 327 11.97 -21.22 41.50
CA VAL A 327 11.03 -21.49 42.60
C VAL A 327 11.02 -22.96 43.00
N ALA A 328 11.08 -23.87 42.02
CA ALA A 328 11.09 -25.31 42.25
C ALA A 328 12.40 -25.81 42.86
N ALA A 329 13.55 -25.28 42.42
CA ALA A 329 14.87 -25.70 42.90
C ALA A 329 15.25 -25.11 44.26
N THR A 330 14.66 -23.98 44.66
CA THR A 330 15.01 -23.29 45.90
C THR A 330 14.19 -23.80 47.08
N LYS A 331 14.86 -24.32 48.11
CA LYS A 331 14.24 -24.76 49.37
C LYS A 331 13.43 -23.62 50.02
N GLN A 332 12.32 -23.97 50.66
CA GLN A 332 11.43 -22.99 51.33
C GLN A 332 12.14 -22.15 52.41
N SER A 333 13.18 -22.69 53.06
CA SER A 333 13.94 -21.97 54.08
C SER A 333 14.90 -20.91 53.52
N VAL A 334 15.19 -20.93 52.21
CA VAL A 334 16.18 -20.05 51.57
C VAL A 334 15.53 -18.83 50.92
N MET A 335 14.27 -18.96 50.50
CA MET A 335 13.54 -17.89 49.80
C MET A 335 12.31 -17.47 50.62
N SER A 336 12.19 -16.16 50.88
CA SER A 336 11.01 -15.64 51.57
C SER A 336 9.73 -15.91 50.78
N LEU A 337 8.60 -16.03 51.49
CA LEU A 337 7.30 -16.25 50.86
C LEU A 337 6.96 -15.13 49.86
N ALA A 338 7.31 -13.89 50.18
CA ALA A 338 7.13 -12.75 49.28
C ALA A 338 7.92 -12.91 47.98
N ALA A 339 9.22 -13.22 48.06
CA ALA A 339 10.06 -13.44 46.88
C ALA A 339 9.55 -14.61 46.03
N ARG A 340 9.13 -15.71 46.67
CA ARG A 340 8.53 -16.86 46.00
C ARG A 340 7.27 -16.46 45.21
N ASN A 341 6.36 -15.72 45.85
CA ASN A 341 5.12 -15.27 45.22
C ASN A 341 5.39 -14.31 44.06
N THR A 342 6.35 -13.39 44.20
CA THR A 342 6.78 -12.49 43.12
C THR A 342 7.30 -13.26 41.92
N MET A 343 8.16 -14.27 42.13
CA MET A 343 8.71 -15.07 41.03
C MET A 343 7.63 -15.87 40.30
N ILE A 344 6.66 -16.44 41.03
CA ILE A 344 5.50 -17.11 40.42
C ILE A 344 4.67 -16.10 39.61
N ALA A 345 4.40 -14.92 40.15
CA ALA A 345 3.65 -13.88 39.45
C ALA A 345 4.37 -13.44 38.16
N MET A 346 5.68 -13.24 38.22
CA MET A 346 6.50 -12.91 37.04
C MET A 346 6.47 -14.04 36.01
N ALA A 347 6.51 -15.31 36.43
CA ALA A 347 6.37 -16.44 35.53
C ALA A 347 5.04 -16.41 34.77
N VAL A 348 3.93 -16.16 35.48
CA VAL A 348 2.59 -16.05 34.89
C VAL A 348 2.51 -14.87 33.94
N VAL A 349 3.01 -13.69 34.33
CA VAL A 349 3.02 -12.48 33.50
C VAL A 349 3.83 -12.69 32.22
N CYS A 350 5.01 -13.30 32.32
CA CYS A 350 5.85 -13.61 31.15
C CYS A 350 5.14 -14.60 30.21
N PHE A 351 4.51 -15.65 30.72
CA PHE A 351 3.78 -16.61 29.90
C PHE A 351 2.56 -15.96 29.22
N ALA A 352 1.72 -15.27 29.98
CA ALA A 352 0.57 -14.55 29.44
C ALA A 352 1.00 -13.50 28.40
N GLY A 353 2.05 -12.74 28.71
CA GLY A 353 2.68 -11.78 27.80
C GLY A 353 3.13 -12.43 26.49
N SER A 354 3.77 -13.62 26.55
CA SER A 354 4.17 -14.34 25.33
C SER A 354 2.97 -14.76 24.48
N LYS A 355 1.85 -15.19 25.09
CA LYS A 355 0.66 -15.62 24.34
C LYS A 355 -0.07 -14.44 23.70
N LEU A 356 -0.17 -13.33 24.41
CA LEU A 356 -0.69 -12.08 23.86
C LEU A 356 0.19 -11.56 22.73
N LEU A 357 1.52 -11.65 22.89
CA LEU A 357 2.47 -11.23 21.87
C LEU A 357 2.41 -12.15 20.63
N ALA A 358 2.33 -13.47 20.80
CA ALA A 358 2.16 -14.42 19.70
C ALA A 358 0.88 -14.12 18.90
N HIS A 359 -0.24 -13.88 19.59
CA HIS A 359 -1.50 -13.49 18.93
C HIS A 359 -1.36 -12.15 18.20
N PHE A 360 -0.71 -11.16 18.82
CA PHE A 360 -0.42 -9.87 18.19
C PHE A 360 0.43 -10.05 16.92
N ILE A 361 1.50 -10.86 16.98
CA ILE A 361 2.37 -11.14 15.83
C ILE A 361 1.56 -11.80 14.72
N TYR A 362 0.80 -12.85 15.03
CA TYR A 362 -0.02 -13.55 14.04
C TYR A 362 -1.02 -12.61 13.34
N LYS A 363 -1.80 -11.89 14.14
CA LYS A 363 -2.83 -10.97 13.64
C LYS A 363 -2.26 -9.84 12.79
N ASN A 364 -1.09 -9.31 13.13
CA ASN A 364 -0.54 -8.12 12.45
C ASN A 364 0.39 -8.45 11.28
N PHE A 365 1.12 -9.58 11.34
CA PHE A 365 2.15 -9.92 10.36
C PHE A 365 1.85 -11.14 9.50
N HIS A 366 0.84 -11.95 9.84
CA HIS A 366 0.50 -13.15 9.08
C HIS A 366 -0.91 -13.08 8.51
N TYR A 367 -1.94 -13.19 9.35
CA TYR A 367 -3.32 -13.29 8.88
C TYR A 367 -4.27 -12.59 9.83
N GLN A 368 -5.19 -11.84 9.25
CA GLN A 368 -6.36 -11.32 9.93
C GLN A 368 -7.53 -11.42 8.97
N ASP A 369 -8.51 -12.22 9.35
CA ASP A 369 -9.72 -12.31 8.55
C ASP A 369 -10.46 -10.96 8.52
N TYR A 370 -11.11 -10.70 7.39
CA TYR A 370 -11.96 -9.55 7.17
C TYR A 370 -13.31 -9.95 6.59
N ASN A 371 -14.33 -9.94 7.44
CA ASN A 371 -15.69 -10.23 7.02
C ASN A 371 -16.57 -8.98 7.14
N HIS A 372 -16.97 -8.43 5.99
CA HIS A 372 -17.84 -7.26 5.90
C HIS A 372 -19.20 -7.46 6.59
N ALA A 373 -19.74 -8.69 6.60
CA ALA A 373 -21.06 -8.95 7.18
C ALA A 373 -21.11 -8.86 8.71
N PHE A 374 -19.95 -8.94 9.37
CA PHE A 374 -19.84 -8.93 10.84
C PHE A 374 -19.19 -7.65 11.39
N ARG A 375 -19.10 -6.61 10.58
CA ARG A 375 -18.68 -5.25 10.98
C ARG A 375 -19.86 -4.30 10.87
#